data_AF-A0A1T5EY15-F1
#
_entry.id   AF-A0A1T5EY15-F1
#
_cell.length_a   1.000
_cell.length_b   1.000
_cell.length_c   1.000
_cell.angle_alpha   90.00
_cell.angle_beta   90.00
_cell.angle_gamma   90.00
#
_symmetry.space_group_name_H-M   'P 1'
#
loop_
_entity.id
_entity.type
_entity.pdbx_description
1 polymer ?
#
loop_
_entity_poly.entity_id
_entity_poly.type
_entity_poly.pdbx_seq_one_letter_code
_entity_poly.pdbx_strand_id
1 'polypeptide(L)'
;MKERRDYMFTLVRQWRESGLTRQEFCLQHGITVGKFGYWISRWKEDQSGGDNGFIPMGSPKRAGHCVLSVIYPNGVRLEVPSADL
;
A
#
# COMPACT_ATOMS: atom_id res chain seq x y z
N MET A 1 -30.13 4.75 10.23
CA MET A 1 -28.84 5.43 9.88
C MET A 1 -27.63 4.47 9.80
N LYS A 2 -27.83 3.14 9.62
CA LYS A 2 -26.72 2.17 9.45
C LYS A 2 -26.47 1.84 7.97
N GLU A 3 -27.53 1.83 7.16
CA GLU A 3 -27.52 1.48 5.74
C GLU A 3 -26.58 2.34 4.88
N ARG A 4 -26.49 3.65 5.17
CA ARG A 4 -25.63 4.55 4.37
C ARG A 4 -24.13 4.27 4.53
N ARG A 5 -23.73 3.70 5.69
CA ARG A 5 -22.34 3.36 5.99
C ARG A 5 -21.96 2.06 5.27
N ASP A 6 -22.82 1.06 5.39
CA ASP A 6 -22.65 -0.25 4.77
C ASP A 6 -22.58 -0.17 3.23
N TYR A 7 -23.47 0.66 2.65
CA TYR A 7 -23.44 0.96 1.22
C TYR A 7 -22.13 1.61 0.77
N MET A 8 -21.61 2.58 1.53
CA MET A 8 -20.32 3.22 1.20
C MET A 8 -19.14 2.25 1.32
N PHE A 9 -19.15 1.36 2.32
CA PHE A 9 -18.11 0.35 2.47
C PHE A 9 -18.16 -0.69 1.34
N THR A 10 -19.36 -1.05 0.89
CA THR A 10 -19.55 -1.90 -0.30
C THR A 10 -18.92 -1.26 -1.53
N LEU A 11 -19.13 0.03 -1.76
CA LEU A 11 -18.52 0.77 -2.87
C LEU A 11 -17.00 0.83 -2.77
N VAL A 12 -16.43 1.02 -1.56
CA VAL A 12 -14.97 1.00 -1.36
C VAL A 12 -14.39 -0.37 -1.72
N ARG A 13 -15.10 -1.46 -1.39
CA ARG A 13 -14.69 -2.82 -1.77
C ARG A 13 -14.77 -3.04 -3.28
N GLN A 14 -15.89 -2.67 -3.91
CA GLN A 14 -16.06 -2.75 -5.36
C GLN A 14 -14.98 -1.95 -6.12
N TRP A 15 -14.66 -0.75 -5.64
CA TRP A 15 -13.58 0.06 -6.21
C TRP A 15 -12.23 -0.67 -6.15
N ARG A 16 -11.88 -1.27 -5.01
CA ARG A 16 -10.63 -2.04 -4.86
C ARG A 16 -10.59 -3.27 -5.77
N GLU A 17 -11.71 -3.95 -5.98
CA GLU A 17 -11.82 -5.10 -6.87
C GLU A 17 -11.78 -4.68 -8.36
N SER A 18 -12.30 -3.49 -8.69
CA SER A 18 -12.35 -2.98 -10.06
C SER A 18 -10.98 -2.58 -10.66
N GLY A 19 -10.01 -2.22 -9.81
CA GLY A 19 -8.72 -1.67 -10.25
C GLY A 19 -8.79 -0.28 -10.91
N LEU A 20 -9.97 0.36 -10.95
CA LEU A 20 -10.17 1.70 -11.50
C LEU A 20 -9.49 2.77 -10.65
N THR A 21 -9.17 3.92 -11.24
CA THR A 21 -8.75 5.06 -10.41
C THR A 21 -9.93 5.59 -9.61
N ARG A 22 -9.63 6.30 -8.51
CA ARG A 22 -10.67 6.92 -7.66
C ARG A 22 -11.57 7.86 -8.45
N GLN A 23 -11.04 8.59 -9.43
CA GLN A 23 -11.80 9.55 -10.22
C GLN A 23 -12.80 8.83 -11.15
N GLU A 24 -12.35 7.80 -11.86
CA GLU A 24 -13.20 7.02 -12.78
C GLU A 24 -14.33 6.33 -12.03
N PHE A 25 -14.03 5.71 -10.90
CA PHE A 25 -15.04 5.06 -10.07
C PHE A 25 -16.06 6.05 -9.50
N CYS A 26 -15.59 7.20 -9.02
CA CYS A 26 -16.45 8.28 -8.54
C CYS A 26 -17.38 8.81 -9.64
N LEU A 27 -16.87 8.95 -10.87
CA LEU A 27 -17.64 9.39 -12.02
C LEU A 27 -18.75 8.38 -12.38
N GLN A 28 -18.43 7.08 -12.41
CA GLN A 28 -19.39 6.02 -12.74
C GLN A 28 -20.52 5.91 -11.70
N HIS A 29 -20.20 6.09 -10.42
CA HIS A 29 -21.17 5.93 -9.32
C HIS A 29 -21.83 7.26 -8.88
N GLY A 30 -21.49 8.40 -9.52
CA GLY A 30 -22.06 9.71 -9.20
C GLY A 30 -21.68 10.24 -7.82
N ILE A 31 -20.50 9.91 -7.32
CA ILE A 31 -20.02 10.29 -5.98
C ILE A 31 -18.89 11.30 -6.13
N THR A 32 -18.88 12.35 -5.33
CA THR A 32 -17.75 13.29 -5.30
C THR A 32 -16.50 12.63 -4.72
N VAL A 33 -15.35 12.85 -5.36
CA VAL A 33 -14.05 12.30 -4.95
C VAL A 33 -13.71 12.61 -3.48
N GLY A 34 -14.01 13.82 -3.00
CA GLY A 34 -13.77 14.19 -1.60
C GLY A 34 -14.59 13.36 -0.61
N LYS A 35 -15.87 13.14 -0.90
CA LYS A 35 -16.76 12.29 -0.09
C LYS A 35 -16.27 10.85 -0.11
N PHE A 36 -15.88 10.34 -1.27
CA PHE A 36 -15.36 8.99 -1.40
C PHE A 36 -14.03 8.82 -0.65
N GLY A 37 -13.15 9.82 -0.73
CA GLY A 37 -11.90 9.85 0.04
C GLY A 37 -12.12 9.75 1.55
N TYR A 38 -13.09 10.50 2.09
CA TYR A 38 -13.50 10.37 3.49
C TYR A 38 -13.90 8.93 3.84
N TRP A 39 -14.71 8.28 3.01
CA TRP A 39 -15.15 6.90 3.25
C TRP A 39 -14.03 5.87 3.15
N ILE A 40 -13.05 6.07 2.27
CA ILE A 40 -11.85 5.22 2.20
C ILE A 40 -11.05 5.31 3.50
N SER A 41 -10.82 6.53 4.02
CA SER A 41 -10.12 6.72 5.29
C SER A 41 -10.86 6.05 6.44
N ARG A 42 -12.17 6.27 6.54
CA ARG A 42 -13.02 5.66 7.56
C ARG A 42 -13.06 4.14 7.47
N TRP A 43 -13.09 3.59 6.25
CA TRP A 43 -13.01 2.14 6.04
C TRP A 43 -11.65 1.59 6.51
N LYS A 44 -10.55 2.30 6.23
CA LYS A 44 -9.22 1.92 6.71
C LYS A 44 -9.12 1.96 8.24
N GLU A 45 -9.63 3.00 8.88
CA GLU A 45 -9.69 3.13 10.36
C GLU A 45 -10.49 1.98 11.00
N ASP A 46 -11.64 1.63 10.40
CA ASP A 46 -12.51 0.54 10.86
C ASP A 46 -11.82 -0.84 10.74
N GLN A 47 -11.09 -1.06 9.63
CA GLN A 47 -10.29 -2.29 9.42
C GLN A 47 -9.04 -2.36 10.31
N SER A 48 -8.46 -1.22 10.67
CA SER A 48 -7.21 -1.15 11.45
C SER A 48 -7.44 -1.25 12.96
N GLY A 49 -8.68 -1.54 13.40
CA GLY A 49 -8.96 -1.84 14.81
C GLY A 49 -8.47 -0.75 15.76
N GLY A 50 -8.72 0.52 15.45
CA GLY A 50 -8.41 1.64 16.35
C GLY A 50 -6.93 1.91 16.64
N ASP A 51 -6.00 1.22 15.98
CA ASP A 51 -4.58 1.48 16.16
C ASP A 51 -4.13 2.62 15.24
N ASN A 52 -4.43 3.85 15.65
CA ASN A 52 -3.83 5.08 15.11
C ASN A 52 -2.34 5.23 15.53
N GLY A 53 -1.67 4.10 15.81
CA GLY A 53 -0.26 4.03 16.18
C GLY A 53 0.65 4.16 14.96
N PHE A 54 1.90 4.52 15.23
CA PHE A 54 2.98 4.55 14.25
C PHE A 54 2.99 3.24 13.44
N ILE A 55 2.91 3.34 12.12
CA ILE A 55 3.13 2.19 11.25
C ILE A 55 4.62 1.86 11.38
N PRO A 56 5.00 0.68 11.88
CA PRO A 56 6.39 0.29 11.91
C PRO A 56 6.88 0.21 10.46
N MET A 57 7.65 1.20 10.03
CA MET A 57 8.50 1.04 8.86
C MET A 57 9.50 -0.02 9.28
N GLY A 58 9.26 -1.27 8.87
CA GLY A 58 10.13 -2.38 9.23
C GLY A 58 11.56 -1.92 9.01
N SER A 59 12.37 -1.95 10.08
CA SER A 59 13.80 -1.71 9.96
C SER A 59 14.24 -2.54 8.77
N PRO A 60 14.97 -1.98 7.78
CA PRO A 60 15.46 -2.80 6.67
C PRO A 60 16.08 -4.00 7.35
N LYS A 61 15.50 -5.20 7.13
CA LYS A 61 16.05 -6.43 7.69
C LYS A 61 17.53 -6.28 7.38
N ARG A 62 18.39 -6.28 8.42
CA ARG A 62 19.81 -6.46 8.18
C ARG A 62 19.84 -7.77 7.42
N ALA A 63 19.89 -7.67 6.10
CA ALA A 63 19.90 -8.82 5.24
C ALA A 63 21.14 -9.54 5.72
N GLY A 64 20.93 -10.71 6.32
CA GLY A 64 22.02 -11.63 6.54
C GLY A 64 22.72 -11.73 5.20
N HIS A 65 23.97 -11.30 5.20
CA HIS A 65 24.90 -11.18 4.07
C HIS A 65 24.78 -9.85 3.31
N CYS A 66 25.67 -8.92 3.68
CA CYS A 66 26.05 -7.83 2.79
C CYS A 66 26.83 -8.47 1.64
N VAL A 67 26.30 -8.46 0.42
CA VAL A 67 27.05 -8.94 -0.75
C VAL A 67 27.75 -7.73 -1.35
N LEU A 68 29.08 -7.72 -1.31
CA LEU A 68 29.88 -6.69 -1.99
C LEU A 68 29.80 -6.98 -3.50
N SER A 69 29.28 -6.03 -4.28
CA SER A 69 29.22 -6.16 -5.74
C SER A 69 30.16 -5.16 -6.44
N VAL A 70 31.01 -5.65 -7.34
CA VAL A 70 31.91 -4.84 -8.18
C VAL A 70 31.54 -5.07 -9.64
N ILE A 71 31.33 -3.98 -10.39
CA ILE A 71 31.00 -4.01 -11.82
C ILE A 71 32.14 -3.37 -12.61
N TYR A 72 32.71 -4.10 -13.55
CA TYR A 72 33.77 -3.63 -14.44
C TYR A 72 33.20 -3.04 -15.74
N PRO A 73 33.92 -2.12 -16.41
CA PRO A 73 33.48 -1.51 -17.68
C PRO A 73 33.24 -2.50 -18.82
N ASN A 74 33.83 -3.70 -18.75
CA ASN A 74 33.61 -4.80 -19.69
C ASN A 74 32.33 -5.61 -19.39
N GLY A 75 31.52 -5.19 -18.41
CA GLY A 75 30.25 -5.83 -18.05
C GLY A 75 30.38 -6.99 -17.06
N VAL A 76 31.59 -7.32 -16.60
CA VAL A 76 31.78 -8.37 -15.59
C VAL A 76 31.32 -7.87 -14.23
N ARG A 77 30.50 -8.68 -13.54
CA ARG A 77 30.01 -8.42 -12.18
C ARG A 77 30.53 -9.48 -11.23
N LEU A 78 31.22 -9.04 -10.18
CA LEU A 78 31.61 -9.87 -9.04
C LEU A 78 30.67 -9.62 -7.88
N GLU A 79 30.32 -10.67 -7.15
CA GLU A 79 29.47 -10.65 -5.96
C GLU A 79 30.14 -11.51 -4.89
N VAL A 80 30.51 -10.91 -3.75
CA VAL A 80 31.21 -11.60 -2.64
C VAL A 80 30.38 -11.49 -1.37
N PRO A 81 30.05 -12.61 -0.69
CA PRO A 81 29.39 -12.57 0.61
C PRO A 81 30.30 -11.94 1.68
N SER A 82 29.77 -11.05 2.52
CA SER A 82 30.50 -10.49 3.66
C SER A 82 30.74 -11.49 4.81
N ALA A 83 30.44 -12.77 4.62
CA ALA A 83 30.58 -13.80 5.65
C ALA A 83 32.02 -14.33 5.77
N ASP A 84 32.88 -14.05 4.78
CA ASP A 84 34.24 -14.58 4.66
C ASP A 84 35.33 -13.51 4.88
N LEU A 85 35.01 -12.42 5.58
CA LEU A 85 35.92 -11.29 5.90
C LEU A 85 36.22 -11.20 7.40
#